data_AF-A0A920DGV3-F1
#
_entry.id   AF-A0A920DGV3-F1
#
_cell.length_a   1.000
_cell.length_b   1.000
_cell.length_c   1.000
_cell.angle_alpha   90.00
_cell.angle_beta   90.00
_cell.angle_gamma   90.00
#
_symmetry.space_group_name_H-M   'P 1'
#
loop_
_entity.id
_entity.type
_entity.pdbx_description
1 polymer ?
#
loop_
_entity_poly.entity_id
_entity_poly.type
_entity_poly.pdbx_seq_one_letter_code
_entity_poly.pdbx_strand_id
1 'polypeptide(L)' 'MSPFTGLEISSELWLKRPRRVLAFKIDNNLKARPQSGLQEADTVMEILVEGGMTRFLAFLWITKVHMLDHLFSSTN' A
#
# COMPACT_ATOMS: atom_id res chain seq x y z
N MET A 1 -4.74 17.60 -7.09
CA MET A 1 -4.61 16.99 -5.76
C MET A 1 -5.02 15.51 -5.72
N SER A 2 -4.29 14.70 -4.95
CA SER A 2 -4.52 13.28 -4.67
C SER A 2 -5.48 13.07 -3.50
N PRO A 3 -6.48 12.16 -3.60
CA PRO A 3 -7.42 11.90 -2.50
C PRO A 3 -6.83 11.06 -1.37
N PHE A 4 -5.71 10.35 -1.61
CA PHE A 4 -5.06 9.50 -0.59
C PHE A 4 -3.96 10.24 0.17
N THR A 5 -3.20 11.10 -0.52
CA THR A 5 -2.05 11.79 0.08
C THR A 5 -2.27 13.28 0.31
N GLY A 6 -3.29 13.89 -0.29
CA GLY A 6 -3.47 15.35 -0.30
C GLY A 6 -2.42 16.11 -1.14
N LEU A 7 -1.48 15.41 -1.78
CA LEU A 7 -0.42 16.05 -2.57
C LEU A 7 -0.94 16.50 -3.94
N GLU A 8 -0.35 17.54 -4.49
CA GLU A 8 -0.61 17.93 -5.87
C GLU A 8 -0.07 16.89 -6.85
N ILE A 9 -0.79 16.73 -7.97
CA ILE A 9 -0.46 15.75 -9.01
C ILE A 9 -0.38 16.45 -10.35
N SER A 10 0.56 16.04 -11.20
CA SER A 10 0.72 16.64 -12.53
C SER A 10 -0.51 16.37 -13.41
N SER A 11 -0.78 17.28 -14.34
CA SER A 11 -1.88 17.12 -15.31
C SER A 11 -1.74 15.84 -16.13
N GLU A 12 -0.51 15.45 -16.48
CA GLU A 12 -0.22 14.20 -17.19
C GLU A 12 -0.66 12.96 -16.39
N LEU A 13 -0.30 12.91 -15.10
CA LEU A 13 -0.71 11.81 -14.21
C LEU A 13 -2.22 11.79 -14.00
N TRP A 14 -2.85 12.97 -13.92
CA TRP A 14 -4.28 13.10 -13.74
C TRP A 14 -5.05 12.56 -14.95
N LEU A 15 -4.63 12.94 -16.15
CA LEU A 15 -5.29 12.60 -17.43
C LEU A 15 -5.16 11.11 -17.79
N LYS A 16 -4.21 10.38 -17.21
CA LYS A 16 -4.03 8.95 -17.44
C LYS A 16 -5.13 8.15 -16.74
N ARG A 17 -6.28 7.93 -17.39
CA ARG A 17 -7.48 7.27 -16.85
C ARG A 17 -7.88 6.02 -17.65
N PRO A 18 -8.53 5.02 -17.03
CA PRO A 18 -8.89 4.92 -15.61
C PRO A 18 -7.70 4.48 -14.74
N ARG A 19 -7.51 5.13 -13.59
CA ARG A 19 -6.62 4.61 -12.52
C ARG A 19 -7.45 3.92 -11.47
N ARG A 20 -7.11 2.66 -11.20
CA ARG A 20 -7.67 1.90 -10.10
C ARG A 20 -6.76 2.05 -8.88
N VAL A 21 -7.37 2.08 -7.71
CA VAL A 21 -6.65 1.96 -6.45
C VAL A 21 -6.37 0.48 -6.21
N LEU A 22 -5.14 0.16 -5.84
CA LEU A 22 -4.77 -1.17 -5.37
C LEU A 22 -4.64 -1.13 -3.86
N ALA A 23 -5.19 -2.13 -3.19
CA ALA A 23 -5.10 -2.27 -1.75
C ALA A 23 -4.49 -3.63 -1.42
N PHE A 24 -3.37 -3.63 -0.69
CA PHE A 24 -2.74 -4.85 -0.21
C PHE A 24 -3.07 -5.04 1.26
N LYS A 25 -3.56 -6.24 1.60
CA LYS A 25 -3.76 -6.66 2.98
C LYS A 25 -2.49 -7.34 3.48
N ILE A 26 -1.82 -6.72 4.44
CA ILE A 26 -0.50 -7.11 4.92
C ILE A 26 -0.63 -7.58 6.38
N ASP A 27 0.07 -8.66 6.71
CA ASP A 27 0.11 -9.17 8.07
C ASP A 27 0.81 -8.18 9.02
N ASN A 28 0.27 -8.04 10.22
CA ASN A 28 0.84 -7.24 11.29
C ASN A 28 1.14 -8.04 12.57
N ASN A 29 1.18 -9.37 12.47
CA ASN A 29 1.70 -10.23 13.54
C ASN A 29 3.16 -9.86 13.86
N LEU A 30 3.57 -10.00 15.13
CA LEU A 30 4.95 -9.78 15.57
C LEU A 30 5.99 -10.54 14.75
N LYS A 31 5.68 -11.76 14.30
CA LYS A 31 6.59 -12.58 13.47
C LYS A 31 6.73 -12.09 12.03
N ALA A 32 5.79 -11.31 11.54
CA ALA A 32 5.79 -10.77 10.18
C ALA A 32 6.51 -9.41 10.08
N ARG A 33 7.01 -8.88 11.19
CA ARG A 33 7.69 -7.58 11.25
C ARG A 33 9.21 -7.75 11.08
N PRO A 34 9.88 -6.81 10.37
CA PRO A 34 9.33 -5.65 9.68
C PRO A 34 8.67 -6.01 8.33
N GLN A 35 7.65 -5.24 7.93
CA GLN A 35 7.00 -5.41 6.64
C GLN A 35 7.77 -4.73 5.50
N SER A 36 7.85 -5.38 4.35
CA SER A 36 8.43 -4.81 3.13
C SER A 36 7.42 -3.92 2.39
N GLY A 37 7.89 -2.77 1.88
CA GLY A 37 7.14 -1.96 0.92
C GLY A 37 6.05 -1.07 1.50
N LEU A 38 5.84 -1.03 2.83
CA LEU A 38 4.86 -0.13 3.44
C LEU A 38 5.15 1.34 3.16
N GLN A 39 6.43 1.72 3.03
CA GLN A 39 6.87 3.07 2.72
C GLN A 39 6.50 3.55 1.31
N GLU A 40 6.14 2.63 0.41
CA GLU A 40 5.71 2.93 -0.96
C GLU A 40 4.19 3.15 -1.06
N ALA A 41 3.45 2.89 0.02
CA ALA A 41 2.01 3.12 0.02
C ALA A 41 1.69 4.61 0.04
N ASP A 42 0.65 5.02 -0.70
CA ASP A 42 0.10 6.37 -0.61
C ASP A 42 -0.58 6.60 0.75
N THR A 43 -1.17 5.54 1.30
CA THR A 43 -1.78 5.55 2.64
C THR A 43 -1.72 4.14 3.22
N VAL A 44 -1.45 4.05 4.52
CA VAL A 44 -1.57 2.81 5.27
C VAL A 44 -2.65 2.99 6.33
N MET A 45 -3.59 2.05 6.39
CA MET A 45 -4.59 1.97 7.45
C MET A 45 -4.39 0.70 8.25
N GLU A 46 -4.51 0.78 9.57
CA GLU A 46 -4.56 -0.39 10.45
C GLU A 46 -6.01 -0.73 10.74
N ILE A 47 -6.38 -2.00 10.55
CA ILE A 47 -7.73 -2.48 10.80
C ILE A 47 -7.71 -3.64 11.80
N LEU A 48 -8.71 -3.65 12.70
CA LEU A 48 -8.94 -4.77 13.60
C LEU A 48 -9.41 -5.99 12.80
N VAL A 49 -8.91 -7.16 13.17
CA VAL A 49 -9.35 -8.46 12.65
C VAL A 49 -9.64 -9.42 13.81
N GLU A 50 -9.96 -10.67 13.49
CA GLU A 50 -10.25 -11.70 14.49
C GLU A 50 -9.12 -11.90 15.51
N GLY A 51 -9.48 -12.28 16.73
CA GLY A 51 -8.52 -12.60 17.80
C GLY A 51 -7.81 -11.38 18.41
N GLY A 52 -8.35 -10.17 18.24
CA GLY A 52 -7.73 -8.95 18.78
C GLY A 52 -6.46 -8.52 18.05
N MET A 53 -6.17 -9.13 16.90
CA MET A 53 -5.05 -8.78 16.04
C MET A 53 -5.44 -7.66 15.06
N THR A 54 -4.45 -7.08 14.40
CA THR A 54 -4.66 -6.10 13.32
C THR A 54 -3.99 -6.54 12.03
N ARG A 55 -4.42 -5.95 10.91
CA ARG A 55 -3.74 -6.04 9.61
C ARG A 55 -3.57 -4.64 9.04
N PHE A 56 -2.52 -4.44 8.25
CA PHE A 56 -2.37 -3.21 7.49
C PHE A 56 -3.06 -3.34 6.13
N LEU A 57 -3.69 -2.26 5.69
CA LEU A 57 -4.15 -2.03 4.33
C LEU A 57 -3.28 -0.93 3.73
N ALA A 58 -2.41 -1.32 2.79
CA ALA A 58 -1.59 -0.39 2.03
C ALA A 58 -2.30 -0.04 0.72
N PHE A 59 -2.66 1.23 0.55
CA PHE A 59 -3.31 1.75 -0.65
C PHE A 59 -2.28 2.38 -1.59
N LEU A 60 -2.31 1.98 -2.86
CA LEU A 60 -1.49 2.54 -3.91
C LEU A 60 -2.40 3.04 -5.03
N TRP A 61 -2.26 4.33 -5.35
CA TRP A 61 -3.02 5.01 -6.37
C TRP A 61 -2.14 5.82 -7.32
N ILE A 62 -1.23 6.67 -6.84
CA ILE A 62 -0.22 7.38 -7.65
C ILE A 62 1.11 6.61 -7.68
N THR A 63 1.50 6.03 -6.55
CA THR A 63 2.79 5.34 -6.42
C THR A 63 2.82 4.07 -7.26
N LYS A 64 3.98 3.79 -7.86
CA LYS A 64 4.20 2.58 -8.67
C LYS A 64 4.28 1.37 -7.76
N VAL A 65 3.67 0.27 -8.20
CA VAL A 65 3.75 -1.01 -7.50
C VAL A 65 5.15 -1.59 -7.71
N HIS A 66 6.05 -1.40 -6.73
CA HIS A 66 7.31 -2.16 -6.61
C HIS A 66 7.23 -3.17 -5.46
N MET A 67 6.27 -2.97 -4.55
CA MET A 67 5.95 -3.87 -3.43
C MET A 67 5.81 -5.36 -3.81
N LEU A 68 5.32 -5.71 -5.00
CA LEU A 68 5.24 -7.12 -5.42
C LEU A 68 6.63 -7.75 -5.60
N ASP A 69 7.60 -7.01 -6.11
CA ASP A 69 8.96 -7.52 -6.34
C ASP A 69 9.64 -7.87 -5.01
N HIS A 70 9.38 -7.07 -3.97
CA HIS A 70 9.89 -7.33 -2.62
C HIS A 70 9.22 -8.52 -1.92
N LEU A 71 7.95 -8.81 -2.21
CA LEU A 71 7.23 -9.95 -1.63
C LEU A 71 7.69 -11.30 -2.21
N PHE A 72 8.14 -11.32 -3.46
CA PHE A 72 8.70 -12.53 -4.09
C PHE A 72 10.21 -12.68 -3.87
N SER A 73 10.92 -11.61 -3.52
CA SER A 73 12.35 -11.66 -3.18
C SER A 73 12.64 -12.26 -1.80
N SER A 74 11.65 -12.36 -0.90
CA SER A 74 11.84 -12.89 0.46
C SER A 74 11.59 -14.39 0.59
N THR A 75 11.24 -15.08 -0.50
CA THR A 75 11.19 -16.54 -0.54
C THR A 75 12.48 -17.08 -1.18
N ASN A 76 13.52 -17.23 -0.35
CA ASN A 76 14.59 -18.21 -0.54
C ASN A 76 14.41 -19.32 0.48
#